data_AF-A0A8R7TIE3-F1
#
_entry.id   AF-A0A8R7TIE3-F1
#
_cell.length_a   1.000
_cell.length_b   1.000
_cell.length_c   1.000
_cell.angle_alpha   90.00
_cell.angle_beta   90.00
_cell.angle_gamma   90.00
#
_symmetry.space_group_name_H-M   'P 1'
#
loop_
_entity.id
_entity.type
_entity.pdbx_description
1 polymer ?
#
loop_
_entity_poly.entity_id
_entity_poly.type
_entity_poly.pdbx_seq_one_letter_code
_entity_poly.pdbx_strand_id
1 'polypeptide(L)'
;MLLRLLSSASRAIAAKPHPPQTLAAAAAGATSTTRKLAAMAGNREAFRVAVGNTLERRLFYVPSFKIYGGVAGLYDYGPPGCAVKANVLAFWRQHFVLEEGMLEVDCPCVTPEVVLKASGHVEKFTDLMVKDEKTGSCYRADHLLKDFCKEKLENDNTLSPQKVEELNHILAVLDDLSAEQLGTKIKEYGIAAPDTKNPLSDPYPFNLMFQTSIGPSGLSAGYMRPETAQGIFVNFKDLYYYNGNKLPFAAAQIGQAFRNEA
;
A
#
# COMPACT_ATOMS: atom_id res chain seq x y z
N MET A 1 33.50 45.01 -0.24
CA MET A 1 34.36 45.32 0.93
C MET A 1 33.42 45.59 2.08
N LEU A 2 33.32 44.85 3.17
CA LEU A 2 34.14 43.85 3.86
C LEU A 2 33.09 43.04 4.66
N LEU A 3 32.87 41.76 4.43
CA LEU A 3 33.53 40.67 5.17
C LEU A 3 34.08 41.09 6.54
N ARG A 4 33.36 40.75 7.61
CA ARG A 4 33.85 40.22 8.91
C ARG A 4 32.81 40.43 9.99
N LEU A 5 31.93 39.45 10.21
CA LEU A 5 31.16 39.36 11.46
C LEU A 5 30.67 37.94 11.78
N LEU A 6 31.43 36.92 11.38
CA LEU A 6 31.24 35.55 11.88
C LEU A 6 32.61 34.91 12.10
N SER A 7 33.22 35.25 13.24
CA SER A 7 34.37 34.55 13.81
C SER A 7 34.07 34.33 15.29
N SER A 8 33.32 33.30 15.62
CA SER A 8 33.57 32.52 16.84
C SER A 8 32.77 31.22 16.82
N ALA A 9 33.46 30.16 17.25
CA ALA A 9 32.93 28.88 17.68
C ALA A 9 32.28 27.97 16.62
N SER A 10 33.11 27.22 15.91
CA SER A 10 32.74 25.86 15.52
C SER A 10 33.96 24.93 15.59
N ARG A 11 34.30 24.49 16.81
CA ARG A 11 34.93 23.20 17.02
C ARG A 11 33.84 22.25 17.50
N ALA A 12 33.04 21.75 16.55
CA ALA A 12 32.16 20.63 16.83
C ALA A 12 33.05 19.39 16.98
N ILE A 13 33.01 18.83 18.19
CA ILE A 13 33.65 17.58 18.57
C ILE A 13 33.11 16.48 17.66
N ALA A 14 33.99 15.80 16.93
CA ALA A 14 33.65 14.59 16.18
C ALA A 14 33.32 13.46 17.17
N ALA A 15 32.07 13.38 17.60
CA ALA A 15 31.55 12.22 18.31
C ALA A 15 31.28 11.12 17.29
N LYS A 16 32.03 10.02 17.37
CA LYS A 16 31.73 8.78 16.63
C LYS A 16 30.32 8.29 17.02
N PRO A 17 29.53 7.75 16.09
CA PRO A 17 28.23 7.17 16.43
C PRO A 17 28.46 5.93 17.30
N HIS A 18 28.08 6.02 18.57
CA HIS A 18 27.96 4.82 19.41
C HIS A 18 26.76 4.00 18.91
N PRO A 19 26.89 2.67 18.76
CA PRO A 19 25.73 1.83 18.48
C PRO A 19 24.76 1.92 19.66
N PRO A 20 23.44 1.85 19.44
CA PRO A 20 22.47 1.91 20.52
C PRO A 20 22.63 0.67 21.42
N GLN A 21 23.27 0.84 22.58
CA GLN A 21 23.38 -0.19 23.62
C GLN A 21 22.01 -0.62 24.18
N THR A 22 20.92 0.02 23.76
CA THR A 22 19.53 -0.25 24.15
C THR A 22 18.86 -1.39 23.37
N LEU A 23 19.41 -1.85 22.24
CA LEU A 23 18.85 -3.00 21.51
C LEU A 23 19.11 -4.36 22.18
N ALA A 24 20.20 -4.49 22.94
CA ALA A 24 20.58 -5.76 23.59
C ALA A 24 19.65 -6.13 24.76
N ALA A 25 19.12 -5.15 25.49
CA ALA A 25 18.25 -5.38 26.65
C ALA A 25 16.84 -5.85 26.28
N ALA A 26 16.33 -5.48 25.10
CA ALA A 26 15.01 -5.93 24.62
C ALA A 26 15.01 -7.41 24.14
N ALA A 27 16.18 -7.96 23.80
CA ALA A 27 16.31 -9.33 23.29
C ALA A 27 16.21 -10.40 24.39
N ALA A 28 16.46 -10.06 25.67
CA ALA A 28 16.54 -11.03 26.76
C ALA A 28 15.18 -11.67 27.14
N GLY A 29 14.05 -11.00 26.83
CA GLY A 29 12.69 -11.53 27.10
C GLY A 29 12.07 -12.33 25.96
N ALA A 30 12.72 -12.43 24.79
CA ALA A 30 12.14 -12.95 23.56
C ALA A 30 12.35 -14.46 23.33
N THR A 31 13.07 -15.16 24.21
CA THR A 31 13.62 -16.50 23.93
C THR A 31 12.57 -17.61 23.72
N SER A 32 11.42 -17.57 24.41
CA SER A 32 10.36 -18.59 24.24
C SER A 32 9.52 -18.38 22.97
N THR A 33 9.09 -17.15 22.71
CA THR A 33 8.28 -16.81 21.52
C THR A 33 9.09 -16.92 20.25
N THR A 34 10.37 -16.52 20.27
CA THR A 34 11.27 -16.62 19.11
C THR A 34 11.53 -18.09 18.73
N ARG A 35 11.69 -19.00 19.71
CA ARG A 35 11.82 -20.44 19.44
C ARG A 35 10.55 -21.06 18.87
N LYS A 36 9.36 -20.67 19.37
CA LYS A 36 8.08 -21.13 18.81
C LYS A 36 7.83 -20.65 17.39
N LEU A 37 8.12 -19.38 17.11
CA LEU A 37 8.02 -18.81 15.76
C LEU A 37 8.99 -19.48 14.78
N ALA A 38 10.23 -19.75 15.21
CA ALA A 38 11.23 -20.45 14.40
C ALA A 38 10.82 -21.91 14.09
N ALA A 39 10.21 -22.62 15.04
CA ALA A 39 9.71 -23.99 14.82
C ALA A 39 8.49 -24.06 13.87
N MET A 40 7.75 -22.97 13.71
CA MET A 40 6.57 -22.87 12.84
C MET A 40 6.88 -22.34 11.43
N ALA A 41 8.14 -22.00 11.14
CA ALA A 41 8.55 -21.46 9.84
C ALA A 41 8.29 -22.41 8.64
N GLY A 42 8.15 -23.72 8.89
CA GLY A 42 7.77 -24.70 7.88
C GLY A 42 6.29 -24.65 7.45
N ASN A 43 5.43 -23.98 8.21
CA ASN A 43 4.03 -23.74 7.87
C ASN A 43 3.76 -22.23 7.83
N ARG A 44 3.83 -21.68 6.62
CA ARG A 44 3.73 -20.23 6.36
C ARG A 44 2.46 -19.61 6.93
N GLU A 45 1.34 -20.34 6.89
CA GLU A 45 0.06 -19.86 7.39
C GLU A 45 0.04 -19.81 8.92
N ALA A 46 0.49 -20.90 9.56
CA ALA A 46 0.59 -20.95 11.01
C ALA A 46 1.54 -19.87 11.57
N PHE A 47 2.64 -19.60 10.85
CA PHE A 47 3.55 -18.50 11.18
C PHE A 47 2.87 -17.13 11.03
N ARG A 48 2.17 -16.88 9.92
CA ARG A 48 1.43 -15.62 9.68
C ARG A 48 0.45 -15.31 10.82
N VAL A 49 -0.35 -16.30 11.20
CA VAL A 49 -1.32 -16.18 12.30
C VAL A 49 -0.61 -15.90 13.63
N ALA A 50 0.48 -16.60 13.93
CA ALA A 50 1.24 -16.41 15.16
C ALA A 50 1.87 -15.00 15.26
N VAL A 51 2.40 -14.48 14.15
CA VAL A 51 2.96 -13.12 14.06
C VAL A 51 1.86 -12.09 14.22
N GLY A 52 0.75 -12.20 13.47
CA GLY A 52 -0.39 -11.27 13.57
C GLY A 52 -0.92 -11.16 15.00
N ASN A 53 -1.17 -12.31 15.64
CA ASN A 53 -1.61 -12.36 17.04
C ASN A 53 -0.62 -11.70 18.01
N THR A 54 0.68 -11.84 17.75
CA THR A 54 1.71 -11.23 18.60
C THR A 54 1.74 -9.71 18.43
N LEU A 55 1.67 -9.22 17.18
CA LEU A 55 1.68 -7.79 16.87
C LEU A 55 0.47 -7.09 17.47
N GLU A 56 -0.73 -7.66 17.33
CA GLU A 56 -1.96 -7.10 17.91
C GLU A 56 -1.92 -7.14 19.45
N ARG A 57 -1.55 -8.27 20.06
CA ARG A 57 -1.47 -8.39 21.52
C ARG A 57 -0.43 -7.44 22.14
N ARG A 58 0.63 -7.12 21.40
CA ARG A 58 1.67 -6.15 21.80
C ARG A 58 1.38 -4.73 21.33
N LEU A 59 0.20 -4.50 20.74
CA LEU A 59 -0.25 -3.18 20.30
C LEU A 59 0.72 -2.50 19.31
N PHE A 60 1.31 -3.27 18.39
CA PHE A 60 2.05 -2.70 17.26
C PHE A 60 1.07 -2.03 16.29
N TYR A 61 -0.01 -2.72 15.95
CA TYR A 61 -1.17 -2.15 15.27
C TYR A 61 -2.44 -2.82 15.77
N VAL A 62 -3.59 -2.18 15.57
CA VAL A 62 -4.92 -2.72 15.83
C VAL A 62 -5.90 -2.30 14.74
N PRO A 63 -6.97 -3.07 14.46
CA PRO A 63 -8.04 -2.62 13.58
C PRO A 63 -8.61 -1.28 14.05
N SER A 64 -8.69 -0.29 13.17
CA SER A 64 -9.26 1.02 13.51
C SER A 64 -10.76 0.88 13.82
N PHE A 65 -11.27 1.71 14.73
CA PHE A 65 -12.69 1.74 15.13
C PHE A 65 -13.22 0.39 15.68
N LYS A 66 -12.35 -0.45 16.25
CA LYS A 66 -12.69 -1.81 16.72
C LYS A 66 -13.94 -1.87 17.62
N ILE A 67 -14.15 -0.89 18.50
CA ILE A 67 -15.32 -0.85 19.40
C ILE A 67 -16.64 -0.57 18.67
N TYR A 68 -16.58 -0.11 17.42
CA TYR A 68 -17.73 0.15 16.54
C TYR A 68 -17.88 -0.91 15.44
N GLY A 69 -17.21 -2.07 15.57
CA GLY A 69 -17.22 -3.14 14.57
C GLY A 69 -16.04 -3.13 13.61
N GLY A 70 -15.25 -2.05 13.62
CA GLY A 70 -14.07 -1.89 12.77
C GLY A 70 -14.38 -1.63 11.30
N VAL A 71 -13.35 -1.23 10.56
CA VAL A 71 -13.43 -1.05 9.10
C VAL A 71 -12.25 -1.79 8.47
N ALA A 72 -12.53 -2.70 7.54
CA ALA A 72 -11.50 -3.45 6.84
C ALA A 72 -10.53 -2.49 6.11
N GLY A 73 -9.24 -2.82 6.09
CA GLY A 73 -8.20 -1.99 5.47
C GLY A 73 -7.71 -0.81 6.33
N LEU A 74 -8.38 -0.46 7.44
CA LEU A 74 -7.96 0.63 8.33
C LEU A 74 -7.36 0.09 9.64
N TYR A 75 -6.17 0.58 9.98
CA TYR A 75 -5.44 0.17 11.18
C TYR A 75 -4.82 1.36 11.92
N ASP A 76 -4.89 1.32 13.24
CA ASP A 76 -4.23 2.27 14.14
C ASP A 76 -2.90 1.69 14.61
N TYR A 77 -1.82 2.46 14.50
CA TYR A 77 -0.52 2.08 15.06
C TYR A 77 -0.49 2.38 16.56
N GLY A 78 -0.15 1.39 17.38
CA GLY A 78 0.06 1.60 18.81
C GLY A 78 1.50 2.03 19.13
N PRO A 79 1.86 2.22 20.42
CA PRO A 79 3.13 2.83 20.82
C PRO A 79 4.39 2.20 20.19
N PRO A 80 4.60 0.87 20.21
CA PRO A 80 5.77 0.28 19.57
C PRO A 80 5.69 0.35 18.03
N GLY A 81 4.50 0.29 17.43
CA GLY A 81 4.33 0.44 15.99
C GLY A 81 4.68 1.84 15.49
N CYS A 82 4.26 2.87 16.23
CA CYS A 82 4.64 4.26 15.97
C CYS A 82 6.17 4.45 16.02
N ALA A 83 6.83 3.87 17.03
CA ALA A 83 8.29 3.94 17.14
C ALA A 83 9.00 3.25 15.96
N VAL A 84 8.55 2.05 15.57
CA VAL A 84 9.10 1.35 14.39
C VAL A 84 8.87 2.15 13.12
N LYS A 85 7.65 2.64 12.88
CA LYS A 85 7.31 3.47 11.72
C LYS A 85 8.21 4.71 11.64
N ALA A 86 8.38 5.43 12.75
CA ALA A 86 9.24 6.61 12.81
C ALA A 86 10.70 6.27 12.46
N ASN A 87 11.24 5.16 13.00
CA ASN A 87 12.60 4.72 12.72
C ASN A 87 12.81 4.34 11.25
N VAL A 88 11.85 3.63 10.64
CA VAL A 88 11.92 3.26 9.22
C VAL A 88 11.89 4.50 8.33
N LEU A 89 11.01 5.47 8.62
CA LEU A 89 10.94 6.72 7.86
C LEU A 89 12.21 7.56 8.02
N ALA A 90 12.75 7.64 9.24
CA ALA A 90 14.00 8.34 9.49
C ALA A 90 15.18 7.70 8.73
N PHE A 91 15.26 6.37 8.72
CA PHE A 91 16.27 5.65 7.96
C PHE A 91 16.12 5.86 6.45
N TRP A 92 14.90 5.78 5.92
CA TRP A 92 14.63 6.03 4.50
C TRP A 92 15.01 7.45 4.09
N ARG A 93 14.66 8.45 4.92
CA ARG A 93 15.00 9.86 4.68
C ARG A 93 16.51 10.08 4.73
N GLN A 94 17.21 9.46 5.67
CA GLN A 94 18.67 9.50 5.73
C GLN A 94 19.29 8.92 4.46
N HIS A 95 18.85 7.73 4.06
CA HIS A 95 19.44 6.97 2.97
C HIS A 95 19.14 7.52 1.57
N PHE A 96 17.96 8.08 1.33
CA PHE A 96 17.60 8.59 0.01
C PHE A 96 17.62 10.12 -0.05
N VAL A 97 16.91 10.79 0.87
CA VAL A 97 16.74 12.24 0.78
C VAL A 97 18.04 12.97 1.11
N LEU A 98 18.69 12.61 2.21
CA LEU A 98 19.89 13.31 2.68
C LEU A 98 21.16 12.89 1.94
N GLU A 99 21.34 11.59 1.66
CA GLU A 99 22.52 11.09 0.93
C GLU A 99 22.54 11.56 -0.54
N GLU A 100 21.40 11.56 -1.23
CA GLU A 100 21.32 12.00 -2.64
C GLU A 100 20.95 13.49 -2.80
N GLY A 101 20.77 14.22 -1.69
CA GLY A 101 20.41 15.64 -1.72
C GLY A 101 19.07 15.93 -2.41
N MET A 102 18.08 15.05 -2.25
CA MET A 102 16.77 15.21 -2.89
C MET A 102 16.00 16.42 -2.31
N LEU A 103 15.23 17.07 -3.16
CA LEU A 103 14.34 18.17 -2.79
C LEU A 103 13.06 17.62 -2.16
N GLU A 104 13.05 17.51 -0.83
CA GLU A 104 11.89 17.03 -0.09
C GLU A 104 10.77 18.08 -0.06
N VAL A 105 9.55 17.66 -0.41
CA VAL A 105 8.33 18.48 -0.37
C VAL A 105 7.22 17.76 0.38
N ASP A 106 6.30 18.54 0.95
CA ASP A 106 5.04 18.03 1.48
C ASP A 106 3.87 18.72 0.77
N CYS A 107 2.88 17.93 0.34
CA CYS A 107 1.76 18.39 -0.46
C CYS A 107 0.44 17.93 0.19
N PRO A 108 -0.69 18.62 -0.07
CA PRO A 108 -2.00 18.21 0.44
C PRO A 108 -2.40 16.79 0.03
N CYS A 109 -3.24 16.15 0.86
CA CYS A 109 -3.85 14.86 0.53
C CYS A 109 -5.06 14.99 -0.38
N VAL A 110 -5.76 16.13 -0.36
CA VAL A 110 -6.91 16.39 -1.23
C VAL A 110 -6.41 16.97 -2.55
N THR A 111 -6.79 16.32 -3.65
CA THR A 111 -6.36 16.66 -5.01
C THR A 111 -7.59 17.01 -5.85
N PRO A 112 -7.62 18.19 -6.50
CA PRO A 112 -8.69 18.56 -7.43
C PRO A 112 -8.80 17.56 -8.60
N GLU A 113 -10.02 17.26 -9.03
CA GLU A 113 -10.30 16.29 -10.10
C GLU A 113 -9.48 16.54 -11.36
N VAL A 114 -9.32 17.79 -11.77
CA VAL A 114 -8.58 18.16 -13.00
C VAL A 114 -7.15 17.63 -13.03
N VAL A 115 -6.47 17.56 -11.89
CA VAL A 115 -5.09 17.03 -11.79
C VAL A 115 -5.10 15.53 -12.05
N LEU A 116 -6.02 14.81 -11.40
CA LEU A 116 -6.12 13.35 -11.53
C LEU A 116 -6.67 12.94 -12.89
N LYS A 117 -7.52 13.75 -13.50
CA LYS A 117 -7.95 13.59 -14.89
C LYS A 117 -6.78 13.77 -15.86
N ALA A 118 -5.99 14.82 -15.70
CA ALA A 118 -4.81 15.06 -16.55
C ALA A 118 -3.77 13.94 -16.44
N SER A 119 -3.59 13.36 -15.24
CA SER A 119 -2.70 12.21 -15.02
C SER A 119 -3.26 10.86 -15.50
N GLY A 120 -4.54 10.80 -15.90
CA GLY A 120 -5.21 9.57 -16.34
C GLY A 120 -5.79 8.70 -15.22
N HIS A 121 -5.61 9.07 -13.95
CA HIS A 121 -6.12 8.29 -12.81
C HIS A 121 -7.65 8.17 -12.81
N VAL A 122 -8.38 9.23 -13.19
CA VAL A 122 -9.85 9.18 -13.22
C VAL A 122 -10.38 8.09 -14.14
N GLU A 123 -9.67 7.80 -15.24
CA GLU A 123 -10.09 6.84 -16.25
C GLU A 123 -9.51 5.44 -16.03
N LYS A 124 -8.27 5.35 -15.52
CA LYS A 124 -7.50 4.11 -15.50
C LYS A 124 -7.24 3.55 -14.10
N PHE A 125 -7.47 4.33 -13.06
CA PHE A 125 -7.25 3.87 -11.68
C PHE A 125 -8.48 3.11 -11.16
N THR A 126 -8.80 2.03 -11.87
CA THR A 126 -9.99 1.22 -11.64
C THR A 126 -9.64 -0.25 -11.56
N ASP A 127 -10.25 -0.96 -10.61
CA ASP A 127 -10.25 -2.43 -10.61
C ASP A 127 -11.53 -2.96 -11.25
N LEU A 128 -11.46 -4.18 -11.80
CA LEU A 128 -12.64 -4.89 -12.28
C LEU A 128 -13.31 -5.61 -11.11
N MET A 129 -14.55 -5.22 -10.84
CA MET A 129 -15.35 -5.69 -9.72
C MET A 129 -16.53 -6.52 -10.21
N VAL A 130 -16.93 -7.52 -9.42
CA VAL A 130 -18.19 -8.26 -9.59
C VAL A 130 -19.02 -8.13 -8.32
N LYS A 131 -20.34 -8.25 -8.46
CA LYS A 131 -21.29 -8.09 -7.37
C LYS A 131 -22.11 -9.35 -7.19
N ASP A 132 -22.27 -9.83 -5.95
CA ASP A 132 -23.28 -10.84 -5.62
C ASP A 132 -24.67 -10.24 -5.91
N GLU A 133 -25.40 -10.84 -6.85
CA GLU A 133 -26.68 -10.31 -7.33
C GLU A 133 -27.76 -10.27 -6.24
N LYS A 134 -27.63 -11.06 -5.17
CA LYS A 134 -28.61 -11.11 -4.08
C LYS A 134 -28.22 -10.25 -2.89
N THR A 135 -26.97 -10.28 -2.46
CA THR A 135 -26.52 -9.53 -1.26
C THR A 135 -25.99 -8.16 -1.58
N GLY A 136 -25.52 -7.97 -2.81
CA GLY A 136 -24.85 -6.75 -3.25
C GLY A 136 -23.42 -6.60 -2.77
N SER A 137 -22.85 -7.62 -2.13
CA SER A 137 -21.43 -7.66 -1.76
C SER A 137 -20.57 -7.61 -3.02
N CYS A 138 -19.52 -6.79 -2.99
CA CYS A 138 -18.63 -6.60 -4.12
C CYS A 138 -17.33 -7.37 -3.88
N TYR A 139 -16.78 -7.94 -4.95
CA TYR A 139 -15.53 -8.69 -4.92
C TYR A 139 -14.66 -8.31 -6.10
N ARG A 140 -13.35 -8.24 -5.88
CA ARG A 140 -12.37 -8.09 -6.95
C ARG A 140 -12.39 -9.31 -7.85
N ALA A 141 -12.68 -9.08 -9.12
CA ALA A 141 -12.97 -10.15 -10.07
C ALA A 141 -11.69 -10.94 -10.42
N ASP A 142 -10.54 -10.26 -10.51
CA ASP A 142 -9.22 -10.85 -10.69
C ASP A 142 -8.82 -11.73 -9.49
N HIS A 143 -9.07 -11.26 -8.27
CA HIS A 143 -8.82 -12.03 -7.05
C HIS A 143 -9.64 -13.32 -6.99
N LEU A 144 -10.92 -13.27 -7.36
CA LEU A 144 -11.76 -14.47 -7.42
C LEU A 144 -11.23 -15.51 -8.41
N LEU A 145 -10.83 -15.07 -9.61
CA LEU A 145 -10.26 -15.96 -10.62
C LEU A 145 -8.91 -16.53 -10.16
N LYS A 146 -8.06 -15.70 -9.56
CA LYS A 146 -6.76 -16.10 -8.99
C LYS A 146 -6.89 -17.16 -7.92
N ASP A 147 -7.80 -16.94 -6.97
CA ASP A 147 -8.00 -17.85 -5.85
C ASP A 147 -8.57 -19.18 -6.33
N PHE A 148 -9.52 -19.16 -7.28
CA PHE A 148 -10.01 -20.37 -7.94
C PHE A 148 -8.89 -21.16 -8.65
N CYS A 149 -8.06 -20.48 -9.46
CA CYS A 149 -6.95 -21.12 -10.17
C CYS A 149 -5.96 -21.78 -9.20
N LYS A 150 -5.60 -21.08 -8.11
CA LYS A 150 -4.69 -21.63 -7.09
C LYS A 150 -5.30 -22.81 -6.34
N GLU A 151 -6.56 -22.69 -5.92
CA GLU A 151 -7.26 -23.76 -5.21
C GLU A 151 -7.31 -25.03 -6.07
N LYS A 152 -7.59 -24.89 -7.37
CA LYS A 152 -7.58 -26.02 -8.31
C LYS A 152 -6.19 -26.63 -8.48
N LEU A 153 -5.15 -25.81 -8.64
CA LEU A 153 -3.79 -26.29 -8.79
C LEU A 153 -3.25 -26.98 -7.53
N GLU A 154 -3.66 -26.55 -6.33
CA GLU A 154 -3.19 -27.11 -5.06
C GLU A 154 -3.97 -28.35 -4.62
N ASN A 155 -5.29 -28.40 -4.89
CA ASN A 155 -6.17 -29.43 -4.31
C ASN A 155 -6.62 -30.51 -5.31
N ASP A 156 -6.48 -30.30 -6.61
CA ASP A 156 -6.95 -31.24 -7.64
C ASP A 156 -5.79 -31.95 -8.34
N ASN A 157 -5.39 -33.10 -7.79
CA ASN A 157 -4.36 -33.97 -8.36
C ASN A 157 -4.81 -34.71 -9.64
N THR A 158 -6.05 -34.52 -10.10
CA THR A 158 -6.61 -35.18 -11.29
C THR A 158 -6.64 -34.29 -12.53
N LEU A 159 -6.14 -33.06 -12.42
CA LEU A 159 -6.06 -32.13 -13.54
C LEU A 159 -5.17 -32.67 -14.66
N SER A 160 -5.65 -32.58 -15.90
CA SER A 160 -4.85 -32.91 -17.07
C SER A 160 -3.67 -31.92 -17.20
N PRO A 161 -2.52 -32.35 -17.77
CA PRO A 161 -1.37 -31.44 -17.97
C PRO A 161 -1.74 -30.16 -18.74
N GLN A 162 -2.66 -30.28 -19.70
CA GLN A 162 -3.19 -29.17 -20.49
C GLN A 162 -3.96 -28.16 -19.63
N LYS A 163 -4.76 -28.64 -18.66
CA LYS A 163 -5.52 -27.76 -17.77
C LYS A 163 -4.61 -27.04 -16.77
N VAL A 164 -3.56 -27.70 -16.30
CA VAL A 164 -2.53 -27.09 -15.44
C VAL A 164 -1.81 -25.95 -16.18
N GLU A 165 -1.45 -26.16 -17.45
CA GLU A 165 -0.82 -25.13 -18.28
C GLU A 165 -1.77 -23.95 -18.53
N GLU A 166 -3.05 -24.21 -18.83
CA GLU A 166 -4.08 -23.17 -18.97
C GLU A 166 -4.23 -22.32 -17.71
N LEU A 167 -4.35 -22.93 -16.53
CA LEU A 167 -4.52 -22.21 -15.26
C LEU A 167 -3.26 -21.38 -14.92
N ASN A 168 -2.07 -21.91 -15.16
CA ASN A 168 -0.83 -21.15 -14.97
C ASN A 168 -0.71 -19.98 -15.95
N HIS A 169 -1.12 -20.18 -17.20
CA HIS A 169 -1.15 -19.10 -18.19
C HIS A 169 -2.12 -17.99 -17.77
N ILE A 170 -3.34 -18.35 -17.31
CA ILE A 170 -4.32 -17.38 -16.80
C ILE A 170 -3.75 -16.58 -15.62
N LEU A 171 -3.07 -17.25 -14.68
CA LEU A 171 -2.42 -16.57 -13.55
C LEU A 171 -1.31 -15.60 -13.99
N ALA A 172 -0.64 -15.88 -15.11
CA ALA A 172 0.43 -15.03 -15.64
C ALA A 172 -0.10 -13.79 -16.40
N VAL A 173 -1.28 -13.88 -17.02
CA VAL A 173 -1.87 -12.78 -17.81
C VAL A 173 -3.07 -12.11 -17.11
N LEU A 174 -3.32 -12.44 -15.84
CA LEU A 174 -4.52 -12.05 -15.10
C LEU A 174 -4.74 -10.53 -15.10
N ASP A 175 -3.67 -9.77 -14.90
CA ASP A 175 -3.71 -8.30 -14.80
C ASP A 175 -4.02 -7.62 -16.15
N ASP A 176 -3.85 -8.34 -17.27
CA ASP A 176 -4.08 -7.84 -18.63
C ASP A 176 -5.46 -8.22 -19.20
N LEU A 177 -6.25 -9.03 -18.47
CA LEU A 177 -7.55 -9.50 -18.95
C LEU A 177 -8.59 -8.37 -18.97
N SER A 178 -9.33 -8.27 -20.07
CA SER A 178 -10.46 -7.34 -20.18
C SER A 178 -11.65 -7.79 -19.32
N ALA A 179 -12.57 -6.86 -19.02
CA ALA A 179 -13.81 -7.17 -18.30
C ALA A 179 -14.61 -8.32 -18.94
N GLU A 180 -14.66 -8.37 -20.28
CA GLU A 180 -15.36 -9.41 -21.03
C GLU A 180 -14.68 -10.78 -20.91
N GLN A 181 -13.34 -10.81 -21.04
CA GLN A 181 -12.55 -12.03 -20.91
C GLN A 181 -12.67 -12.60 -19.49
N LEU A 182 -12.56 -11.72 -18.50
CA LEU A 182 -12.61 -12.07 -17.10
C LEU A 182 -14.01 -12.57 -16.71
N GLY A 183 -15.08 -11.91 -17.20
CA GLY A 183 -16.46 -12.34 -17.01
C GLY A 183 -16.75 -13.68 -17.68
N THR A 184 -16.20 -13.91 -18.87
CA THR A 184 -16.30 -15.20 -19.56
C THR A 184 -15.65 -16.31 -18.73
N LYS A 185 -14.45 -16.08 -18.18
CA LYS A 185 -13.74 -17.07 -17.35
C LYS A 185 -14.45 -17.35 -16.03
N ILE A 186 -15.00 -16.33 -15.38
CA ILE A 186 -15.81 -16.48 -14.16
C ILE A 186 -17.03 -17.39 -14.44
N LYS A 187 -17.73 -17.17 -15.56
CA LYS A 187 -18.88 -18.00 -15.96
C LYS A 187 -18.47 -19.41 -16.39
N GLU A 188 -17.43 -19.54 -17.20
CA GLU A 188 -16.90 -20.83 -17.70
C GLU A 188 -16.52 -21.77 -16.55
N TYR A 189 -15.88 -21.23 -15.51
CA TYR A 189 -15.46 -21.99 -14.34
C TYR A 189 -16.51 -22.07 -13.24
N GLY A 190 -17.68 -21.46 -13.42
CA GLY A 190 -18.76 -21.47 -12.45
C GLY A 190 -18.37 -20.83 -11.12
N ILE A 191 -17.52 -19.79 -11.16
CA ILE A 191 -17.08 -19.07 -9.96
C ILE A 191 -18.28 -18.29 -9.40
N ALA A 192 -18.59 -18.54 -8.14
CA ALA A 192 -19.69 -17.93 -7.41
C ALA A 192 -19.16 -17.12 -6.22
N ALA A 193 -20.01 -16.28 -5.62
CA ALA A 193 -19.65 -15.51 -4.44
C ALA A 193 -19.08 -16.44 -3.32
N PRO A 194 -17.90 -16.14 -2.74
CA PRO A 194 -17.22 -17.04 -1.80
C PRO A 194 -18.08 -17.47 -0.62
N ASP A 195 -18.82 -16.52 -0.03
CA ASP A 195 -19.57 -16.69 1.21
C ASP A 195 -20.97 -17.30 1.00
N THR A 196 -21.64 -16.90 -0.08
CA THR A 196 -23.06 -17.22 -0.30
C THR A 196 -23.30 -18.23 -1.42
N LYS A 197 -22.29 -18.47 -2.26
CA LYS A 197 -22.38 -19.25 -3.50
C LYS A 197 -23.45 -18.74 -4.48
N ASN A 198 -23.85 -17.47 -4.35
CA ASN A 198 -24.78 -16.84 -5.28
C ASN A 198 -24.10 -16.50 -6.62
N PRO A 199 -24.91 -16.31 -7.69
CA PRO A 199 -24.43 -15.77 -8.95
C PRO A 199 -23.79 -14.39 -8.78
N LEU A 200 -22.80 -14.12 -9.62
CA LEU A 200 -22.08 -12.85 -9.69
C LEU A 200 -22.50 -12.09 -10.96
N SER A 201 -22.56 -10.76 -10.85
CA SER A 201 -22.75 -9.88 -11.99
C SER A 201 -21.59 -9.96 -12.98
N ASP A 202 -21.77 -9.39 -14.17
CA ASP A 202 -20.65 -9.15 -15.08
C ASP A 202 -19.61 -8.20 -14.44
N PRO A 203 -18.31 -8.36 -14.75
CA PRO A 203 -17.28 -7.45 -14.26
C PRO A 203 -17.50 -6.03 -14.76
N TYR A 204 -17.38 -5.06 -13.86
CA TYR A 204 -17.50 -3.63 -14.17
C TYR A 204 -16.32 -2.86 -13.54
N PRO A 205 -15.88 -1.75 -14.16
CA PRO A 205 -14.81 -0.94 -13.60
C PRO A 205 -15.29 -0.19 -12.35
N PHE A 206 -14.48 -0.22 -11.30
CA PHE A 206 -14.70 0.49 -10.05
C PHE A 206 -13.50 1.40 -9.76
N ASN A 207 -13.75 2.70 -9.58
CA ASN A 207 -12.69 3.67 -9.30
C ASN A 207 -12.20 3.52 -7.86
N LEU A 208 -10.89 3.35 -7.70
CA LEU A 208 -10.24 3.11 -6.40
C LEU A 208 -9.92 4.42 -5.65
N MET A 209 -10.27 5.59 -6.16
CA MET A 209 -10.02 6.85 -5.47
C MET A 209 -11.18 7.20 -4.54
N PHE A 210 -10.87 7.61 -3.31
CA PHE A 210 -11.88 8.21 -2.44
C PHE A 210 -12.25 9.60 -2.94
N GLN A 211 -13.48 9.75 -3.42
CA GLN A 211 -14.02 11.04 -3.88
C GLN A 211 -14.45 11.92 -2.69
N THR A 212 -14.29 13.22 -2.83
CA THR A 212 -14.76 14.25 -1.89
C THR A 212 -15.15 15.53 -2.64
N SER A 213 -15.65 16.52 -1.91
CA SER A 213 -15.96 17.84 -2.44
C SER A 213 -15.12 18.91 -1.76
N ILE A 214 -14.57 19.82 -2.55
CA ILE A 214 -13.78 20.96 -2.10
C ILE A 214 -14.71 22.17 -1.94
N GLY A 215 -14.72 22.75 -0.73
CA GLY A 215 -15.53 23.92 -0.42
C GLY A 215 -17.01 23.59 -0.12
N PRO A 216 -17.75 24.58 0.39
CA PRO A 216 -19.09 24.36 0.95
C PRO A 216 -20.19 24.12 -0.10
N SER A 217 -19.94 24.48 -1.36
CA SER A 217 -20.94 24.37 -2.43
C SER A 217 -21.09 22.96 -2.99
N GLY A 218 -20.12 22.07 -2.72
CA GLY A 218 -20.09 20.73 -3.32
C GLY A 218 -19.71 20.69 -4.81
N LEU A 219 -19.55 21.86 -5.46
CA LEU A 219 -19.38 21.95 -6.92
C LEU A 219 -17.97 21.58 -7.40
N SER A 220 -16.96 21.71 -6.54
CA SER A 220 -15.58 21.37 -6.89
C SER A 220 -15.30 19.94 -6.46
N ALA A 221 -15.30 19.01 -7.40
CA ALA A 221 -14.90 17.63 -7.13
C ALA A 221 -13.41 17.54 -6.79
N GLY A 222 -13.11 16.72 -5.78
CA GLY A 222 -11.76 16.37 -5.39
C GLY A 222 -11.68 14.90 -5.02
N TYR A 223 -10.45 14.42 -4.84
CA TYR A 223 -10.19 13.06 -4.40
C TYR A 223 -9.10 13.08 -3.33
N MET A 224 -9.11 12.10 -2.44
CA MET A 224 -7.93 11.79 -1.66
C MET A 224 -6.89 11.17 -2.60
N ARG A 225 -5.66 11.68 -2.58
CA ARG A 225 -4.62 11.28 -3.53
C ARG A 225 -4.33 9.77 -3.47
N PRO A 226 -4.27 9.07 -4.63
CA PRO A 226 -3.92 7.65 -4.68
C PRO A 226 -2.41 7.37 -4.59
N GLU A 227 -1.59 8.42 -4.74
CA GLU A 227 -0.13 8.42 -4.67
C GLU A 227 0.39 9.83 -4.30
N THR A 228 1.68 9.96 -3.99
CA THR A 228 2.33 11.25 -3.66
C THR A 228 2.95 11.96 -4.87
N ALA A 229 3.19 11.24 -5.98
CA ALA A 229 3.97 11.76 -7.11
C ALA A 229 3.37 13.01 -7.78
N GLN A 230 2.03 13.07 -7.88
CA GLN A 230 1.34 14.21 -8.48
C GLN A 230 1.69 15.54 -7.81
N GLY A 231 1.88 15.55 -6.47
CA GLY A 231 2.30 16.74 -5.73
C GLY A 231 3.66 17.27 -6.17
N ILE A 232 4.60 16.37 -6.49
CA ILE A 232 5.92 16.74 -7.01
C ILE A 232 5.79 17.30 -8.43
N PHE A 233 5.00 16.65 -9.30
CA PHE A 233 4.85 17.07 -10.70
C PHE A 233 4.24 18.46 -10.85
N VAL A 234 3.19 18.78 -10.08
CA VAL A 234 2.57 20.11 -10.15
C VAL A 234 3.50 21.22 -9.65
N ASN A 235 4.45 20.90 -8.77
CA ASN A 235 5.47 21.82 -8.26
C ASN A 235 6.79 21.78 -9.04
N PHE A 236 6.86 21.07 -10.18
CA PHE A 236 8.12 20.88 -10.92
C PHE A 236 8.80 22.20 -11.28
N LYS A 237 8.05 23.22 -11.67
CA LYS A 237 8.61 24.53 -12.06
C LYS A 237 9.35 25.19 -10.90
N ASP A 238 8.78 25.16 -9.70
CA ASP A 238 9.37 25.76 -8.51
C ASP A 238 10.57 24.95 -8.00
N LEU A 239 10.48 23.62 -8.06
CA LEU A 239 11.59 22.72 -7.71
C LEU A 239 12.77 22.87 -8.69
N TYR A 240 12.49 22.98 -9.98
CA TYR A 240 13.49 23.22 -11.01
C TYR A 240 14.17 24.58 -10.83
N TYR A 241 13.40 25.63 -10.52
CA TYR A 241 13.92 26.95 -10.20
C TYR A 241 14.80 26.92 -8.93
N TYR A 242 14.35 26.26 -7.87
CA TYR A 242 15.12 26.08 -6.64
C TYR A 242 16.46 25.37 -6.90
N ASN A 243 16.47 24.39 -7.81
CA ASN A 243 17.71 23.73 -8.26
C ASN A 243 18.55 24.58 -9.24
N GLY A 244 18.27 25.87 -9.39
CA GLY A 244 19.00 26.77 -10.26
C GLY A 244 18.79 26.50 -11.76
N ASN A 245 17.63 25.95 -12.13
CA ASN A 245 17.28 25.57 -13.49
C ASN A 245 18.27 24.58 -14.12
N LYS A 246 18.70 23.56 -13.34
CA LYS A 246 19.64 22.53 -13.81
C LYS A 246 19.05 21.14 -13.62
N LEU A 247 19.38 20.27 -14.57
CA LEU A 247 19.11 18.82 -14.51
C LEU A 247 20.45 18.06 -14.43
N PRO A 248 20.46 16.84 -13.86
CA PRO A 248 19.34 16.20 -13.15
C PRO A 248 19.15 16.76 -11.73
N PHE A 249 17.93 16.62 -11.20
CA PHE A 249 17.63 16.72 -9.77
C PHE A 249 16.55 15.70 -9.40
N ALA A 250 16.49 15.35 -8.13
CA ALA A 250 15.47 14.48 -7.58
C ALA A 250 14.65 15.23 -6.53
N ALA A 251 13.37 14.90 -6.44
CA ALA A 251 12.47 15.38 -5.41
C ALA A 251 11.83 14.19 -4.70
N ALA A 252 11.53 14.36 -3.41
CA ALA A 252 10.99 13.31 -2.57
C ALA A 252 9.77 13.82 -1.80
N GLN A 253 8.86 12.90 -1.47
CA GLN A 253 7.73 13.21 -0.59
C GLN A 253 7.41 12.00 0.28
N ILE A 254 7.27 12.22 1.58
CA ILE A 254 6.84 11.22 2.56
C ILE A 254 5.45 11.62 3.05
N GLY A 255 4.43 10.79 2.78
CA GLY A 255 3.07 11.13 3.18
C GLY A 255 2.08 9.98 3.00
N GLN A 256 0.83 10.21 3.41
CA GLN A 256 -0.26 9.26 3.22
C GLN A 256 -0.75 9.25 1.76
N ALA A 257 -1.24 8.11 1.31
CA ALA A 257 -1.97 7.92 0.06
C ALA A 257 -3.16 6.99 0.34
N PHE A 258 -4.23 7.12 -0.44
CA PHE A 258 -5.52 6.51 -0.14
C PHE A 258 -6.02 5.72 -1.34
N ARG A 259 -6.36 4.45 -1.12
CA ARG A 259 -6.97 3.57 -2.11
C ARG A 259 -8.19 2.92 -1.50
N ASN A 260 -9.32 3.04 -2.20
CA ASN A 260 -10.60 2.45 -1.85
C ASN A 260 -10.63 1.01 -2.35
N GLU A 261 -9.81 0.18 -1.71
CA GLU A 261 -9.70 -1.24 -2.01
C GLU A 261 -11.01 -1.96 -1.65
N ALA A 262 -11.34 -2.98 -2.44
CA ALA A 262 -12.52 -3.82 -2.25
C ALA A 262 -12.22 -5.13 -1.53
#